data_AF-A0A7S4J635-F1
#
_entry.id   AF-A0A7S4J635-F1
#
_cell.length_a   1.000
_cell.length_b   1.000
_cell.length_c   1.000
_cell.angle_alpha   90.00
_cell.angle_beta   90.00
_cell.angle_gamma   90.00
#
_symmetry.space_group_name_H-M   'P 1'
#
loop_
_entity.id
_entity.type
_entity.pdbx_description
1 polymer ?
#
loop_
_entity_poly.entity_id
_entity_poly.type
_entity_poly.pdbx_seq_one_letter_code
_entity_poly.pdbx_strand_id
1 'polypeptide(L)'
;AITFFSTRNGMYPYIVWSAALEAPRYIDHSKNPNAYLKTYLIDELLAIGLLAILMVLQFFWAMLLAKAVRKALQGGHAEDNRSDDEDEEPAEDPVARKKK
;
A
#
# COMPACT_ATOMS: atom_id res chain seq x y z
N ALA A 1 1.52 9.54 14.96
CA ALA A 1 2.28 9.17 13.75
C ALA A 1 3.25 8.01 13.99
N ILE A 2 4.13 8.10 15.00
CA ILE A 2 5.14 7.07 15.29
C ILE A 2 4.51 5.70 15.56
N THR A 3 3.50 5.60 16.43
CA THR A 3 2.80 4.34 16.73
C THR A 3 2.21 3.67 15.49
N PHE A 4 1.60 4.45 14.60
CA PHE A 4 1.03 3.95 13.34
C PHE A 4 2.12 3.41 12.41
N PHE A 5 3.28 4.08 12.34
CA PHE A 5 4.40 3.62 11.54
C PHE A 5 5.03 2.35 12.11
N SER A 6 5.21 2.27 13.44
CA SER A 6 5.79 1.10 14.12
C SER A 6 4.90 -0.14 14.03
N THR A 7 3.59 0.00 14.24
CA THR A 7 2.67 -1.14 14.15
C THR A 7 2.56 -1.66 12.72
N ARG A 8 2.54 -0.76 11.72
CA ARG A 8 2.40 -1.17 10.31
C ARG A 8 3.67 -1.67 9.64
N ASN A 9 4.84 -1.13 9.99
CA ASN A 9 6.10 -1.50 9.32
C ASN A 9 6.98 -2.43 10.15
N GLY A 10 6.75 -2.54 11.47
CA GLY A 10 7.49 -3.45 12.35
C GLY A 10 6.65 -4.63 12.80
N MET A 11 5.54 -4.36 13.49
CA MET A 11 4.69 -5.41 14.07
C MET A 11 3.96 -6.25 13.01
N TYR A 12 3.46 -5.61 11.94
CA TYR A 12 2.72 -6.34 10.90
C TYR A 12 3.59 -7.37 10.15
N PRO A 13 4.82 -7.06 9.67
CA PRO A 13 5.71 -8.09 9.12
C PRO A 13 6.00 -9.25 10.08
N TYR A 14 6.12 -8.97 11.39
CA TYR A 14 6.27 -10.02 12.40
C TYR A 14 5.04 -10.93 12.46
N ILE A 15 3.83 -10.37 12.38
CA ILE A 15 2.58 -11.15 12.33
C ILE A 15 2.54 -12.02 11.07
N VAL A 16 2.90 -11.47 9.91
CA VAL A 16 2.91 -12.23 8.64
C VAL A 16 3.94 -13.37 8.71
N TRP A 17 5.11 -13.13 9.29
CA TRP A 17 6.12 -14.16 9.53
C TRP A 17 5.62 -15.26 10.47
N SER A 18 5.05 -14.89 11.63
CA SER A 18 4.49 -15.84 12.60
C SER A 18 3.36 -16.66 11.97
N ALA A 19 2.46 -16.02 11.21
CA ALA A 19 1.41 -16.73 10.48
C ALA A 19 1.96 -17.71 9.43
N ALA A 20 3.06 -17.38 8.76
CA ALA A 20 3.63 -18.25 7.73
C ALA A 20 4.43 -19.44 8.29
N LEU A 21 5.10 -19.27 9.43
CA LEU A 21 6.06 -20.27 9.96
C LEU A 21 5.61 -20.97 11.24
N GLU A 22 4.84 -20.30 12.10
CA GLU A 22 4.41 -20.86 13.38
C GLU A 22 3.01 -21.49 13.27
N ALA A 23 2.11 -20.93 12.46
CA ALA A 23 0.76 -21.47 12.27
C ALA A 23 0.71 -22.94 11.82
N PRO A 24 1.56 -23.42 10.87
CA PRO A 24 1.52 -24.81 10.41
C PRO A 24 1.78 -25.83 11.52
N ARG A 25 2.43 -25.42 12.63
CA ARG A 25 2.80 -26.29 13.75
C ARG A 25 1.64 -26.56 14.72
N TYR A 26 0.66 -25.66 14.80
CA TYR A 26 -0.45 -25.76 15.76
C TYR A 26 -1.70 -26.44 15.20
N ILE A 27 -1.68 -26.75 13.90
CA ILE A 27 -2.78 -27.40 13.21
C ILE A 27 -2.58 -28.93 13.33
N ASP A 28 -3.55 -29.64 13.92
CA ASP A 28 -3.53 -31.10 14.04
C ASP A 28 -3.92 -31.75 12.71
N HIS A 29 -2.91 -32.29 12.06
CA HIS A 29 -2.95 -32.74 10.68
C HIS A 29 -3.51 -34.15 10.47
N SER A 30 -3.79 -34.88 11.55
CA SER A 30 -4.04 -36.33 11.50
C SER A 30 -5.49 -36.73 11.26
N LYS A 31 -6.45 -35.80 11.36
CA LYS A 31 -7.87 -36.17 11.54
C LYS A 31 -8.63 -36.51 10.25
N ASN A 32 -8.24 -36.06 9.06
CA ASN A 32 -8.96 -36.34 7.80
C ASN A 32 -8.10 -36.16 6.52
N PRO A 33 -7.56 -37.22 5.90
CA PRO A 33 -6.61 -37.11 4.78
C PRO A 33 -7.19 -36.52 3.48
N ASN A 34 -8.48 -36.70 3.19
CA ASN A 34 -9.12 -36.14 1.99
C ASN A 34 -9.60 -34.69 2.17
N ALA A 35 -9.92 -34.27 3.39
CA ALA A 35 -10.16 -32.86 3.72
C ALA A 35 -8.84 -32.09 3.83
N TYR A 36 -7.75 -32.80 4.08
CA TYR A 36 -6.41 -32.26 4.25
C TYR A 36 -5.94 -31.45 3.04
N LEU A 37 -6.05 -32.03 1.84
CA LEU A 37 -5.50 -31.42 0.63
C LEU A 37 -6.26 -30.17 0.17
N LYS A 38 -7.60 -30.16 0.29
CA LYS A 38 -8.44 -29.09 -0.25
C LYS A 38 -8.63 -27.93 0.71
N THR A 39 -8.79 -28.19 2.01
CA THR A 39 -9.05 -27.14 3.00
C THR A 39 -7.74 -26.53 3.48
N TYR A 40 -6.70 -27.32 3.76
CA TYR A 40 -5.48 -26.75 4.35
C TYR A 40 -4.55 -26.12 3.34
N LEU A 41 -4.18 -26.83 2.27
CA LEU A 41 -3.24 -26.25 1.31
C LEU A 41 -3.82 -25.01 0.63
N ILE A 42 -5.11 -24.99 0.30
CA ILE A 42 -5.68 -23.86 -0.43
C ILE A 42 -6.00 -22.70 0.53
N ASP A 43 -6.68 -22.94 1.65
CA ASP A 43 -7.12 -21.84 2.52
C ASP A 43 -5.94 -21.22 3.29
N GLU A 44 -4.96 -22.02 3.71
CA GLU A 44 -3.77 -21.52 4.42
C GLU A 44 -2.83 -20.76 3.46
N LEU A 45 -2.56 -21.30 2.26
CA LEU A 45 -1.76 -20.59 1.26
C LEU A 45 -2.44 -19.32 0.77
N LEU A 46 -3.77 -19.32 0.62
CA LEU A 46 -4.53 -18.11 0.28
C LEU A 46 -4.44 -17.08 1.39
N ALA A 47 -4.63 -17.47 2.66
CA ALA A 47 -4.55 -16.55 3.80
C ALA A 47 -3.14 -15.93 3.93
N ILE A 48 -2.09 -16.75 3.87
CA ILE A 48 -0.70 -16.29 3.92
C ILE A 48 -0.38 -15.42 2.69
N GLY A 49 -0.83 -15.83 1.51
CA GLY A 49 -0.65 -15.08 0.27
C GLY A 49 -1.30 -13.70 0.33
N LEU A 50 -2.54 -13.61 0.84
CA LEU A 50 -3.24 -12.35 1.01
C LEU A 50 -2.52 -11.43 2.01
N LEU A 51 -2.04 -11.99 3.14
CA LEU A 51 -1.23 -11.26 4.13
C LEU A 51 0.08 -10.75 3.53
N ALA A 52 0.75 -11.55 2.71
CA ALA A 52 1.97 -11.15 2.02
C ALA A 52 1.71 -10.03 1.00
N ILE A 53 0.63 -10.12 0.21
CA ILE A 53 0.23 -9.06 -0.73
C ILE A 53 -0.06 -7.76 0.01
N LEU A 54 -0.82 -7.84 1.11
CA LEU A 54 -1.10 -6.68 1.97
C LEU A 54 0.18 -6.08 2.54
N MET A 55 1.16 -6.89 2.92
CA MET A 55 2.46 -6.43 3.40
C MET A 55 3.26 -5.71 2.32
N VAL A 56 3.29 -6.26 1.10
CA VAL A 56 3.95 -5.60 -0.04
C VAL A 56 3.29 -4.26 -0.35
N LEU A 57 1.96 -4.23 -0.40
CA LEU A 57 1.21 -2.99 -0.63
C LEU A 57 1.47 -1.97 0.48
N GLN A 58 1.53 -2.41 1.73
CA GLN A 58 1.85 -1.55 2.87
C GLN A 58 3.23 -0.90 2.73
N PHE A 59 4.26 -1.67 2.35
CA PHE A 59 5.60 -1.14 2.12
C PHE A 59 5.67 -0.23 0.89
N PHE A 60 4.93 -0.54 -0.18
CA PHE A 60 4.82 0.32 -1.34
C PHE A 60 4.31 1.72 -0.95
N TRP A 61 3.20 1.79 -0.21
CA TRP A 61 2.67 3.07 0.27
C TRP A 61 3.61 3.77 1.25
N ALA A 62 4.27 3.03 2.15
CA ALA A 62 5.25 3.59 3.06
C ALA A 62 6.45 4.22 2.31
N MET A 63 6.90 3.60 1.21
CA MET A 63 7.95 4.15 0.35
C MET A 63 7.52 5.43 -0.37
N LEU A 64 6.28 5.49 -0.87
CA LEU A 64 5.73 6.71 -1.48
C LEU A 64 5.68 7.87 -0.48
N LEU A 65 5.21 7.60 0.74
CA LEU A 65 5.21 8.59 1.82
C LEU A 65 6.63 9.03 2.18
N ALA A 66 7.58 8.10 2.30
CA ALA A 66 8.98 8.43 2.58
C ALA A 66 9.64 9.23 1.44
N LYS A 67 9.25 9.00 0.18
CA LYS A 67 9.68 9.81 -0.97
C LYS A 67 9.12 11.23 -0.89
N ALA A 68 7.83 11.38 -0.61
CA ALA A 68 7.18 12.69 -0.47
C ALA A 68 7.79 13.50 0.68
N VAL A 69 7.98 12.88 1.84
CA VAL A 69 8.64 13.53 2.99
C VAL A 69 10.06 13.96 2.66
N ARG A 70 10.85 13.12 1.98
CA ARG A 70 12.21 13.50 1.55
C ARG A 70 12.20 14.70 0.59
N LYS A 71 11.28 14.72 -0.41
CA LYS A 71 11.13 15.85 -1.34
C LYS A 71 10.79 17.14 -0.60
N ALA A 72 9.85 17.08 0.35
CA ALA A 72 9.45 18.23 1.17
C ALA A 72 10.59 18.75 2.07
N LEU A 73 11.36 17.87 2.70
CA LEU A 73 12.50 18.25 3.55
C LEU A 73 13.66 18.88 2.77
N GLN A 74 13.82 18.56 1.49
CA GLN A 74 14.86 19.11 0.63
C GLN A 74 14.51 20.48 0.04
N GLY A 75 13.42 21.11 0.51
CA GLY A 75 12.97 22.43 0.04
C GLY A 75 12.27 22.39 -1.32
N GLY A 76 12.03 21.20 -1.87
CA GLY A 76 11.09 21.06 -2.99
C GLY A 76 9.70 21.34 -2.47
N HIS A 77 9.02 22.35 -3.04
CA HIS A 77 7.60 22.56 -2.85
C HIS A 77 6.93 21.18 -3.00
N ALA A 78 6.23 20.72 -1.97
CA ALA A 78 5.51 19.46 -2.04
C ALA A 78 4.32 19.68 -2.99
N GLU A 79 4.60 19.67 -4.29
CA GLU A 79 3.57 19.58 -5.34
C GLU A 79 2.73 18.37 -5.02
N ASP A 80 1.58 18.65 -4.43
CA ASP A 80 0.52 17.70 -4.27
C ASP A 80 -0.07 17.48 -5.67
N ASN A 81 0.47 16.49 -6.41
CA ASN A 81 -0.02 16.04 -7.73
C ASN A 81 -1.44 15.44 -7.67
N ARG A 82 -2.24 15.82 -6.67
CA ARG A 82 -3.62 15.36 -6.49
C ARG A 82 -4.65 16.27 -7.18
N SER A 83 -4.23 17.36 -7.84
CA SER A 83 -5.18 18.42 -8.23
C SER A 83 -4.90 19.18 -9.54
N ASP A 84 -4.07 18.70 -10.48
CA ASP A 84 -3.75 19.49 -11.69
C ASP A 84 -3.96 18.69 -13.00
N ASP A 85 -5.22 18.37 -13.30
CA ASP A 85 -5.67 17.90 -14.61
C ASP A 85 -6.95 18.67 -15.07
N GLU A 86 -7.25 19.83 -14.48
CA GLU A 86 -8.35 20.70 -14.92
C GLU A 86 -7.83 22.14 -15.15
N ASP A 87 -7.94 22.60 -16.40
CA ASP A 87 -7.86 23.99 -16.90
C ASP A 87 -6.49 24.56 -17.36
N GLU A 88 -6.04 24.15 -18.55
CA GLU A 88 -5.38 25.06 -19.50
C GLU A 88 -6.22 25.16 -20.79
N GLU A 89 -7.39 25.83 -20.72
CA GLU A 89 -7.97 26.45 -21.92
C GLU A 89 -7.23 27.79 -22.17
N PRO A 90 -6.63 28.00 -23.36
CA PRO A 90 -5.92 29.24 -23.65
C PRO A 90 -6.91 30.41 -23.73
N ALA A 91 -6.71 31.40 -22.86
CA ALA A 91 -7.44 32.66 -22.88
C ALA A 91 -7.29 33.37 -24.24
N GLU A 92 -8.33 33.36 -25.06
CA GLU A 92 -8.44 34.25 -26.21
C GLU A 92 -8.66 35.70 -25.73
N ASP A 93 -7.63 36.53 -25.93
CA ASP A 93 -7.63 37.96 -25.63
C ASP A 93 -8.70 38.72 -26.47
N PRO A 94 -9.61 39.51 -25.87
CA PRO A 94 -10.54 40.34 -26.63
C PRO A 94 -9.82 41.59 -27.15
N VAL A 95 -9.39 41.57 -28.41
CA VAL A 95 -8.76 42.73 -29.07
C VAL A 95 -9.74 43.91 -29.11
N ALA A 96 -9.30 45.00 -28.47
CA ALA A 96 -10.03 46.24 -28.23
C ALA A 96 -10.55 46.96 -29.50
N ARG A 97 -11.76 47.51 -29.39
CA ARG A 97 -12.35 48.51 -30.31
C ARG A 97 -11.40 49.69 -30.55
N LYS A 98 -10.97 49.90 -31.80
CA LYS A 98 -10.35 51.16 -32.23
C LYS A 98 -11.42 52.24 -32.45
N LYS A 99 -11.31 53.37 -31.75
CA LYS A 99 -11.91 54.65 -32.14
C LYS A 99 -10.91 55.43 -33.00
N LYS A 100 -11.33 55.84 -34.20
CA LYS A 100 -10.90 57.05 -34.88
C LYS A 100 -12.09 57.62 -35.63
#